data_AF-A0A3M1BWX7-F1
#
_entry.id   AF-A0A3M1BWX7-F1
#
_cell.length_a   1.000
_cell.length_b   1.000
_cell.length_c   1.000
_cell.angle_alpha   90.00
_cell.angle_beta   90.00
_cell.angle_gamma   90.00
#
_symmetry.space_group_name_H-M   'P 1'
#
loop_
_entity.id
_entity.type
_entity.pdbx_description
1 polymer ?
#
loop_
_entity_poly.entity_id
_entity_poly.type
_entity_poly.pdbx_seq_one_letter_code
_entity_poly.pdbx_strand_id
1 'polypeptide(L)'
;MKSSIYRSAIWLFSLLVAFPLAAQWTPLPNQPTRKVAKYKDSRYNWIVVENADRVMFSANAGQSWQDISEGLPEGFQLENVIIREAHIFGVEQTANTVFRFDFINNKWLPSDDG
;
A
#
# COMPACT_ATOMS: atom_id res chain seq x y z
N MET A 1 48.66 21.79 47.66
CA MET A 1 48.94 22.33 46.29
C MET A 1 48.65 21.19 45.31
N LYS A 2 47.46 21.07 44.72
CA LYS A 2 47.07 21.63 43.39
C LYS A 2 48.24 21.68 42.40
N SER A 3 48.29 20.79 41.40
CA SER A 3 47.64 21.05 40.10
C SER A 3 47.59 19.79 39.21
N SER A 4 46.47 19.66 38.53
CA SER A 4 46.07 18.64 37.56
C SER A 4 46.73 18.88 36.19
N ILE A 5 47.24 17.83 35.52
CA ILE A 5 47.39 17.68 34.05
C ILE A 5 47.41 16.13 33.86
N TYR A 6 46.53 15.45 33.11
CA TYR A 6 46.46 15.41 31.65
C TYR A 6 45.06 15.04 31.12
N ARG A 7 44.47 16.01 30.42
CA ARG A 7 43.87 15.96 29.08
C ARG A 7 42.75 14.94 28.82
N SER A 8 41.54 15.49 28.88
CA SER A 8 40.27 14.95 28.40
C SER A 8 40.39 14.20 27.07
N ALA A 9 39.91 12.96 27.07
CA ALA A 9 39.56 12.24 25.86
C ALA A 9 38.32 12.90 25.24
N ILE A 10 38.51 13.53 24.08
CA ILE A 10 37.45 13.99 23.18
C ILE A 10 37.97 13.59 21.79
N TRP A 11 37.31 12.78 20.98
CA TRP A 11 35.88 12.76 20.67
C TRP A 11 35.41 11.34 20.33
N LEU A 12 34.22 10.97 20.82
CA LEU A 12 33.37 10.03 20.10
C LEU A 12 33.20 10.57 18.67
N PHE A 13 33.67 9.84 17.67
CA PHE A 13 33.13 9.98 16.33
C PHE A 13 31.74 9.33 16.34
N SER A 14 30.79 9.98 17.02
CA SER A 14 29.39 9.83 16.67
C SER A 14 29.28 10.39 15.27
N LEU A 15 29.47 9.52 14.27
CA LEU A 15 29.01 9.79 12.93
C LEU A 15 27.48 9.82 13.01
N LEU A 16 26.93 10.94 13.47
CA LEU A 16 25.58 11.35 13.11
C LEU A 16 25.60 11.49 11.59
N VAL A 17 25.33 10.40 10.89
CA VAL A 17 24.77 10.49 9.55
C VAL A 17 23.34 10.95 9.75
N ALA A 18 23.19 12.23 10.07
CA ALA A 18 21.95 12.92 9.87
C ALA A 18 21.85 13.13 8.36
N PHE A 19 20.81 12.51 7.77
CA PHE A 19 20.25 12.71 6.45
C PHE A 19 20.74 11.75 5.34
N PRO A 20 19.80 11.26 4.52
CA PRO A 20 18.84 12.13 3.86
C PRO A 20 17.45 12.19 4.53
N LEU A 21 16.99 13.42 4.79
CA LEU A 21 15.57 13.83 4.74
C LEU A 21 15.02 13.74 3.30
N ALA A 22 15.54 12.82 2.48
CA ALA A 22 14.96 12.53 1.19
C ALA A 22 13.88 11.49 1.43
N ALA A 23 12.70 11.72 0.89
CA ALA A 23 11.73 10.66 0.72
C ALA A 23 12.43 9.48 0.03
N GLN A 24 12.57 8.35 0.72
CA GLN A 24 13.09 7.11 0.16
C GLN A 24 11.92 6.25 -0.30
N TRP A 25 12.05 5.63 -1.48
CA TRP A 25 11.08 4.65 -1.94
C TRP A 25 11.18 3.39 -1.09
N THR A 26 10.14 3.08 -0.32
CA THR A 26 10.00 1.75 0.30
C THR A 26 9.20 0.88 -0.67
N PRO A 27 9.78 -0.21 -1.20
CA PRO A 27 9.04 -1.11 -2.07
C PRO A 27 7.88 -1.74 -1.29
N LEU A 28 6.74 -1.90 -1.94
CA LEU A 28 5.66 -2.69 -1.38
C LEU A 28 6.11 -4.17 -1.29
N PRO A 29 5.76 -4.89 -0.21
CA PRO A 29 6.09 -6.31 -0.13
C PRO A 29 5.38 -7.07 -1.26
N ASN A 30 6.15 -7.90 -1.96
CA ASN A 30 5.74 -8.82 -3.03
C ASN A 30 5.36 -8.18 -4.38
N GLN A 31 6.24 -8.37 -5.37
CA GLN A 31 5.98 -8.53 -6.83
C GLN A 31 5.51 -7.30 -7.64
N PRO A 32 5.66 -7.32 -8.99
CA PRO A 32 5.29 -6.19 -9.84
C PRO A 32 3.79 -5.90 -9.75
N THR A 33 3.47 -4.66 -9.41
CA THR A 33 2.10 -4.16 -9.40
C THR A 33 1.68 -3.78 -10.82
N ARG A 34 0.53 -4.30 -11.27
CA ARG A 34 -0.02 -3.99 -12.60
C ARG A 34 -0.92 -2.77 -12.59
N LYS A 35 -1.62 -2.59 -11.47
CA LYS A 35 -2.60 -1.53 -11.23
C LYS A 35 -2.51 -1.08 -9.78
N VAL A 36 -2.75 0.20 -9.54
CA VAL A 36 -2.79 0.79 -8.20
C VAL A 36 -3.89 1.84 -8.13
N ALA A 37 -4.68 1.80 -7.07
CA ALA A 37 -5.58 2.87 -6.69
C ALA A 37 -5.31 3.29 -5.25
N LYS A 38 -5.48 4.59 -4.99
CA LYS A 38 -5.27 5.18 -3.67
C LYS A 38 -6.42 6.10 -3.34
N TYR A 39 -6.88 6.03 -2.10
CA TYR A 39 -7.88 6.95 -1.55
C TYR A 39 -7.44 7.40 -0.17
N LYS A 40 -7.43 8.72 0.05
CA LYS A 40 -7.10 9.29 1.35
C LYS A 40 -8.04 10.44 1.68
N ASP A 41 -8.64 10.36 2.86
CA ASP A 41 -9.37 11.47 3.50
C ASP A 41 -8.96 11.56 4.98
N SER A 42 -9.79 12.18 5.82
CA SER A 42 -9.54 12.30 7.26
C SER A 42 -9.69 10.97 8.04
N ARG A 43 -10.37 9.97 7.47
CA ARG A 43 -10.70 8.68 8.09
C ARG A 43 -9.94 7.51 7.47
N TYR A 44 -9.69 7.56 6.17
CA TYR A 44 -9.18 6.46 5.37
C TYR A 44 -7.85 6.80 4.71
N ASN A 45 -6.99 5.79 4.58
CA ASN A 45 -5.74 5.85 3.83
C ASN A 45 -5.51 4.52 3.12
N TRP A 46 -6.35 4.30 2.12
CA TRP A 46 -6.51 3.04 1.43
C TRP A 46 -5.63 2.96 0.19
N ILE A 47 -5.07 1.78 -0.03
CA ILE A 47 -4.38 1.42 -1.26
C ILE A 47 -4.92 0.07 -1.71
N VAL A 48 -5.22 -0.04 -3.00
CA VAL A 48 -5.54 -1.32 -3.64
C VAL A 48 -4.54 -1.52 -4.77
N VAL A 49 -3.97 -2.71 -4.86
CA VAL A 49 -3.08 -3.10 -5.95
C VAL A 49 -3.52 -4.41 -6.56
N GLU A 50 -3.43 -4.51 -7.87
CA GLU A 50 -3.46 -5.80 -8.56
C GLU A 50 -2.02 -6.30 -8.70
N ASN A 51 -1.78 -7.53 -8.25
CA ASN A 51 -0.51 -8.20 -8.25
C ASN A 51 -0.67 -9.61 -8.82
N ALA A 52 -0.19 -9.82 -10.04
CA ALA A 52 -0.40 -11.05 -10.80
C ALA A 52 -1.90 -11.42 -10.88
N ASP A 53 -2.31 -12.43 -10.11
CA ASP A 53 -3.65 -13.03 -10.01
C ASP A 53 -4.36 -12.65 -8.70
N ARG A 54 -3.87 -11.64 -7.99
CA ARG A 54 -4.42 -11.20 -6.70
C ARG A 54 -4.74 -9.71 -6.68
N VAL A 55 -5.76 -9.37 -5.91
CA VAL A 55 -6.02 -7.99 -5.49
C VAL A 55 -5.69 -7.85 -4.02
N MET A 56 -4.73 -6.99 -3.71
CA MET A 56 -4.27 -6.72 -2.36
C MET A 56 -4.77 -5.35 -1.89
N PHE A 57 -5.25 -5.29 -0.65
CA PHE A 57 -5.76 -4.08 -0.01
C PHE A 57 -4.93 -3.71 1.21
N SER A 58 -4.68 -2.42 1.39
CA SER A 58 -4.09 -1.85 2.59
C SER A 58 -4.97 -0.73 3.12
N ALA A 59 -5.38 -0.82 4.38
CA ALA A 59 -6.10 0.24 5.06
C ALA A 59 -5.20 1.31 5.71
N ASN A 60 -3.87 1.09 5.72
CA ASN A 60 -2.89 1.84 6.50
C ASN A 60 -1.69 2.27 5.66
N ALA A 61 -1.95 2.83 4.47
CA ALA A 61 -0.92 3.40 3.60
C ALA A 61 0.19 2.42 3.16
N GLY A 62 -0.13 1.14 3.06
CA GLY A 62 0.81 0.10 2.64
C GLY A 62 1.67 -0.50 3.76
N GLN A 63 1.39 -0.18 5.04
CA GLN A 63 2.10 -0.78 6.18
C GLN A 63 1.75 -2.27 6.35
N SER A 64 0.49 -2.66 6.07
CA SER A 64 0.04 -4.04 6.01
C SER A 64 -0.91 -4.27 4.84
N TRP A 65 -0.98 -5.51 4.37
CA TRP A 65 -1.73 -5.92 3.17
C TRP A 65 -2.61 -7.13 3.46
N GLN A 66 -3.80 -7.13 2.88
CA GLN A 66 -4.77 -8.21 2.92
C GLN A 66 -5.12 -8.63 1.49
N ASP A 67 -5.18 -9.93 1.24
CA ASP A 67 -5.72 -10.46 -0.01
C ASP A 67 -7.24 -10.31 0.00
N ILE A 68 -7.79 -9.61 -0.99
CA ILE A 68 -9.21 -9.37 -1.16
C ILE A 68 -9.73 -9.94 -2.47
N SER A 69 -9.06 -10.92 -3.08
CA SER A 69 -9.41 -11.45 -4.41
C SER A 69 -10.70 -12.27 -4.45
N GLU A 70 -11.24 -12.65 -3.29
CA GLU A 70 -12.43 -13.51 -3.17
C GLU A 70 -13.63 -12.94 -3.95
N GLY A 71 -14.29 -13.78 -4.75
CA GLY A 71 -15.44 -13.38 -5.58
C GLY A 71 -15.09 -12.90 -6.99
N LEU A 72 -13.80 -12.74 -7.32
CA LEU A 72 -13.37 -12.55 -8.70
C LEU A 72 -13.30 -13.91 -9.43
N PRO A 73 -13.51 -13.95 -10.77
CA PRO A 73 -13.34 -15.17 -11.56
C PRO A 73 -11.91 -15.73 -11.47
N GLU A 74 -11.76 -17.05 -11.64
CA GLU A 74 -10.44 -17.66 -11.74
C GLU A 74 -9.68 -17.11 -12.96
N GLY A 75 -8.42 -16.72 -12.77
CA GLY A 75 -7.59 -16.15 -13.83
C GLY A 75 -7.99 -14.74 -14.26
N PHE A 76 -8.75 -14.01 -13.42
CA PHE A 76 -9.12 -12.63 -13.70
C PHE A 76 -7.90 -11.75 -14.02
N GLN A 77 -8.13 -10.72 -14.82
CA GLN A 77 -7.21 -9.60 -14.98
C GLN A 77 -8.04 -8.33 -14.90
N LEU A 78 -7.64 -7.40 -14.03
CA LEU A 78 -8.32 -6.12 -13.95
C LEU A 78 -7.75 -5.18 -15.01
N GLU A 79 -8.63 -4.68 -15.89
CA GLU A 79 -8.29 -3.57 -16.76
C GLU A 79 -8.00 -2.32 -15.93
N ASN A 80 -8.81 -2.09 -14.90
CA ASN A 80 -8.65 -0.97 -13.98
C ASN A 80 -9.16 -1.29 -12.58
N VAL A 81 -8.64 -0.57 -11.59
CA VAL A 81 -9.15 -0.55 -10.22
C VAL A 81 -9.23 0.90 -9.77
N ILE A 82 -10.35 1.28 -9.15
CA ILE A 82 -10.59 2.64 -8.68
C ILE A 82 -11.13 2.61 -7.25
N ILE A 83 -10.89 3.69 -6.52
CA ILE A 83 -11.47 3.90 -5.19
C ILE A 83 -12.15 5.27 -5.17
N ARG A 84 -13.43 5.31 -4.82
CA ARG A 84 -14.23 6.54 -4.73
C ARG A 84 -15.10 6.51 -3.49
N GLU A 85 -15.01 7.55 -2.65
CA GLU A 85 -15.86 7.69 -1.46
C GLU A 85 -15.88 6.42 -0.58
N ALA A 86 -14.69 5.84 -0.34
CA ALA A 86 -14.52 4.58 0.40
C ALA A 86 -15.25 3.35 -0.21
N HIS A 87 -15.46 3.35 -1.53
CA HIS A 87 -15.87 2.19 -2.31
C HIS A 87 -14.77 1.78 -3.27
N ILE A 88 -14.57 0.48 -3.46
CA ILE A 88 -13.58 -0.08 -4.39
C ILE A 88 -14.34 -0.70 -5.56
N PHE A 89 -13.93 -0.35 -6.78
CA PHE A 89 -14.43 -0.95 -8.02
C PHE A 89 -13.27 -1.47 -8.85
N GLY A 90 -13.51 -2.55 -9.60
CA GLY A 90 -12.57 -3.16 -10.51
C GLY A 90 -13.29 -3.54 -11.80
N VAL A 91 -12.66 -3.31 -12.95
CA VAL A 91 -13.20 -3.71 -14.25
C VAL A 91 -12.43 -4.92 -14.74
N GLU A 92 -13.10 -6.03 -14.97
CA GLU A 92 -12.48 -7.23 -15.52
C GLU A 92 -12.24 -7.08 -17.03
N GLN A 93 -11.00 -7.31 -17.47
CA GLN A 93 -10.56 -7.10 -18.85
C GLN A 93 -11.31 -7.96 -19.88
N THR A 94 -11.64 -9.22 -19.55
CA THR A 94 -12.16 -10.18 -20.54
C THR A 94 -13.67 -10.07 -20.68
N ALA A 95 -14.40 -9.98 -19.57
CA ALA A 95 -15.85 -9.93 -19.58
C ALA A 95 -16.42 -8.50 -19.62
N ASN A 96 -15.58 -7.47 -19.44
CA ASN A 96 -16.00 -6.08 -19.22
C ASN A 96 -17.01 -5.93 -18.07
N THR A 97 -16.98 -6.85 -17.10
CA THR A 97 -17.81 -6.79 -15.91
C THR A 97 -17.19 -5.83 -14.92
N VAL A 98 -17.99 -4.89 -14.41
CA VAL A 98 -17.61 -4.06 -13.27
C VAL A 98 -17.89 -4.86 -12.01
N PHE A 99 -16.92 -4.96 -11.11
CA PHE A 99 -17.08 -5.53 -9.78
C PHE A 99 -16.98 -4.41 -8.74
N ARG A 100 -17.77 -4.51 -7.68
CA ARG A 100 -17.66 -3.71 -6.46
C ARG A 100 -17.24 -4.61 -5.31
N PHE A 101 -16.28 -4.14 -4.50
CA PHE A 101 -15.90 -4.88 -3.30
C PHE A 101 -16.92 -4.67 -2.18
N ASP A 102 -17.46 -5.76 -1.66
CA ASP A 102 -18.34 -5.78 -0.51
C ASP A 102 -17.52 -6.03 0.77
N PHE A 103 -17.34 -4.97 1.56
CA PHE A 103 -16.63 -5.04 2.83
C PHE A 103 -17.36 -5.85 3.91
N ILE A 104 -18.68 -6.01 3.81
CA ILE A 104 -19.47 -6.78 4.79
C ILE A 104 -19.20 -8.26 4.60
N ASN A 105 -19.21 -8.72 3.35
CA ASN A 105 -19.00 -10.12 3.00
C ASN A 105 -17.56 -10.46 2.63
N ASN A 106 -16.66 -9.47 2.60
CA ASN A 106 -15.25 -9.59 2.22
C ASN A 106 -15.06 -10.29 0.86
N LYS A 107 -15.84 -9.86 -0.15
CA LYS A 107 -15.78 -10.42 -1.51
C LYS A 107 -16.18 -9.40 -2.57
N TRP A 108 -15.72 -9.61 -3.79
CA TRP A 108 -16.19 -8.90 -4.97
C TRP A 108 -17.55 -9.42 -5.40
N LEU A 109 -18.40 -8.51 -5.84
CA LEU A 109 -19.69 -8.79 -6.44
C LEU A 109 -19.78 -8.06 -7.78
N PRO A 110 -20.39 -8.66 -8.82
CA PRO A 110 -20.76 -7.90 -10.01
C PRO A 110 -21.55 -6.65 -9.61
N SER A 111 -21.16 -5.53 -10.17
CA SER A 111 -21.81 -4.24 -9.97
C SER A 111 -22.86 -4.08 -11.06
N ASP A 112 -24.11 -3.92 -10.65
CA ASP A 112 -25.19 -3.54 -11.56
C ASP A 112 -25.12 -2.04 -11.93
N ASP A 113 -24.23 -1.30 -11.26
CA ASP A 113 -23.94 0.11 -11.49
C ASP A 113 -22.94 0.22 -12.67
N GLY A 114 -23.46 0.08 -13.90
CA GLY A 114 -22.72 0.31 -15.15
C GLY A 114 -22.42 1.78 -15.42
#